data_AF-A0A2N2G320-F1
#
_entry.id   AF-A0A2N2G320-F1
#
_cell.length_a   1.000
_cell.length_b   1.000
_cell.length_c   1.000
_cell.angle_alpha   90.00
_cell.angle_beta   90.00
_cell.angle_gamma   90.00
#
_symmetry.space_group_name_H-M   'P 1'
#
loop_
_entity.id
_entity.type
_entity.pdbx_description
1 polymer ?
#
loop_
_entity_poly.entity_id
_entity_poly.type
_entity_poly.pdbx_seq_one_letter_code
_entity_poly.pdbx_strand_id
1 'polypeptide(L)'
;MERLVTTSEAAQLLGLSLQGVHYRIKSGQLKSLKQGGKTFVYVTEFFQQDAKEASKNESNDIRDNQINERIETIVKSKDEQISLLKQSMGFIKEQYQNEIRRLEKNQKRIIKVFNSEIKLLQSAFNEMRSIYKPQIESNLKNKNEEKKADFITVKDFFVLMKRYNKTEQEIKLIIFSRIKNGDRRFVYNKVEKKLLILNNDFLDLI
;
A
#
# COMPACT_ATOMS: atom_id res chain seq x y z
N MET A 1 -31.66 29.37 59.40
CA MET A 1 -31.28 30.53 58.52
C MET A 1 -30.56 30.00 57.28
N GLU A 2 -30.40 30.80 56.20
CA GLU A 2 -29.60 30.38 55.02
C GLU A 2 -28.11 30.63 55.30
N ARG A 3 -27.27 29.59 55.24
CA ARG A 3 -25.82 29.69 55.42
C ARG A 3 -25.11 29.54 54.08
N LEU A 4 -24.18 30.46 53.78
CA LEU A 4 -23.31 30.36 52.62
C LEU A 4 -22.11 29.48 52.97
N VAL A 5 -21.92 28.37 52.24
CA VAL A 5 -20.84 27.40 52.46
C VAL A 5 -20.12 27.06 51.16
N THR A 6 -18.92 26.50 51.26
CA THR A 6 -18.19 26.01 50.08
C THR A 6 -18.87 24.78 49.48
N THR A 7 -18.59 24.46 48.21
CA THR A 7 -19.14 23.25 47.55
C THR A 7 -18.75 21.95 48.27
N SER A 8 -17.56 21.89 48.87
CA SER A 8 -17.09 20.74 49.63
C SER A 8 -17.82 20.58 50.95
N GLU A 9 -18.06 21.68 51.67
CA GLU A 9 -18.87 21.68 52.89
C GLU A 9 -20.34 21.37 52.59
N ALA A 10 -20.87 21.90 51.49
CA ALA A 10 -22.23 21.57 51.01
C ALA A 10 -22.37 20.09 50.70
N ALA A 11 -21.35 19.47 50.10
CA ALA A 11 -21.33 18.03 49.82
C ALA A 11 -21.42 17.21 51.11
N GLN A 12 -20.66 17.60 52.14
CA GLN A 12 -20.71 16.96 53.46
C GLN A 12 -22.06 17.16 54.17
N LEU A 13 -22.60 18.38 54.14
CA LEU A 13 -23.85 18.72 54.82
C LEU A 13 -25.08 18.06 54.17
N LEU A 14 -25.07 17.89 52.85
CA LEU A 14 -26.17 17.29 52.08
C LEU A 14 -26.00 15.78 51.86
N GLY A 15 -24.88 15.18 52.28
CA GLY A 15 -24.57 13.77 52.03
C GLY A 15 -24.41 13.42 50.55
N LEU A 16 -23.92 14.36 49.74
CA LEU A 16 -23.76 14.21 48.29
C LEU A 16 -22.28 14.13 47.90
N SER A 17 -21.98 13.53 46.74
CA SER A 17 -20.64 13.65 46.15
C SER A 17 -20.40 15.09 45.68
N LEU A 18 -19.13 15.54 45.69
CA LEU A 18 -18.74 16.87 45.21
C LEU A 18 -19.24 17.15 43.78
N GLN A 19 -19.13 16.14 42.90
CA GLN A 19 -19.68 16.20 41.54
C GLN A 19 -21.20 16.31 41.53
N GLY A 20 -21.89 15.60 42.42
CA GLY A 20 -23.34 15.68 42.61
C GLY A 20 -23.82 17.06 43.05
N VAL A 21 -23.01 17.79 43.83
CA VAL A 21 -23.27 19.20 44.17
C VAL A 21 -23.10 20.09 42.94
N HIS A 22 -22.01 19.94 42.19
CA HIS A 22 -21.79 20.72 40.95
C HIS A 22 -22.89 20.49 39.91
N TYR A 23 -23.36 19.24 39.77
CA TYR A 23 -24.48 18.92 38.89
C TYR A 23 -25.76 19.64 39.31
N ARG A 24 -26.10 19.64 40.61
CA ARG A 24 -27.29 20.31 41.14
C ARG A 24 -27.22 21.84 41.07
N ILE A 25 -26.02 22.41 41.18
CA ILE A 25 -25.79 23.83 40.88
C ILE A 25 -26.06 24.11 39.40
N LYS A 26 -25.53 23.28 38.50
CA LYS A 26 -25.71 23.43 37.05
C LYS A 26 -27.16 23.22 36.60
N SER A 27 -27.89 22.31 37.24
CA SER A 27 -29.31 22.04 36.96
C SER A 27 -30.27 23.04 37.64
N GLY A 28 -29.75 24.04 38.38
CA GLY A 28 -30.56 25.07 39.04
C GLY A 28 -31.28 24.61 40.30
N GLN A 29 -30.98 23.41 40.81
CA GLN A 29 -31.60 22.85 42.02
C GLN A 29 -30.96 23.37 43.32
N LEU A 30 -29.71 23.84 43.26
CA LEU A 30 -29.03 24.49 44.38
C LEU A 30 -28.68 25.94 44.03
N LYS A 31 -29.09 26.89 44.90
CA LYS A 31 -28.72 28.29 44.76
C LYS A 31 -27.21 28.44 45.03
N SER A 32 -26.50 29.06 44.10
CA SER A 32 -25.05 29.26 44.19
C SER A 32 -24.63 30.70 43.93
N LEU A 33 -23.56 31.14 44.59
CA LEU A 33 -22.91 32.44 44.38
C LEU A 33 -21.47 32.22 43.93
N LYS A 34 -21.04 32.91 42.86
CA LYS A 34 -19.64 32.89 42.41
C LYS A 34 -18.94 34.16 42.86
N GLN A 35 -17.90 34.02 43.69
CA GLN A 35 -17.10 35.14 44.17
C GLN A 35 -15.62 34.75 44.15
N GLY A 36 -14.77 35.59 43.54
CA GLY A 36 -13.32 35.39 43.51
C GLY A 36 -12.87 34.06 42.89
N GLY A 37 -13.56 33.58 41.86
CA GLY A 37 -13.24 32.31 41.18
C GLY A 37 -13.71 31.04 41.92
N LYS A 38 -14.31 31.17 43.11
CA LYS A 38 -14.89 30.06 43.88
C LYS A 38 -16.41 30.10 43.82
N THR A 39 -17.03 28.92 43.88
CA THR A 39 -18.49 28.78 43.93
C THR A 39 -18.91 28.42 45.35
N PHE A 40 -19.85 29.17 45.89
CA PHE A 40 -20.45 28.95 47.20
C PHE A 40 -21.92 28.55 47.02
N VAL A 41 -22.46 27.77 47.96
CA VAL A 41 -23.80 27.22 47.92
C VAL A 41 -24.56 27.68 49.16
N TYR A 42 -25.81 28.10 48.97
CA TYR A 42 -26.71 28.41 50.09
C TYR A 42 -27.32 27.10 50.60
N VAL A 43 -27.11 26.79 51.88
CA VAL A 43 -27.68 25.62 52.55
C VAL A 43 -28.56 26.08 53.70
N THR A 44 -29.80 25.59 53.75
CA THR A 44 -30.72 25.80 54.88
C THR A 44 -30.58 24.69 55.91
N GLU A 45 -30.59 25.05 57.20
CA GLU A 45 -30.49 24.11 58.33
C GLU A 45 -31.61 23.05 58.36
N PHE A 46 -32.74 23.30 57.70
CA PHE A 46 -33.85 22.34 57.58
C PHE A 46 -33.48 21.04 56.86
N PHE A 47 -32.44 21.04 56.02
CA PHE A 47 -31.98 19.81 55.35
C PHE A 47 -31.35 18.78 56.31
N GLN A 48 -30.97 19.18 57.55
CA GLN A 48 -30.43 18.25 58.54
C GLN A 48 -31.51 17.50 59.34
N GLN A 49 -32.73 18.03 59.42
CA GLN A 49 -33.83 17.37 60.14
C GLN A 49 -34.51 16.30 59.28
N ASP A 50 -34.65 16.55 57.97
CA ASP A 50 -35.24 15.57 57.03
C ASP A 50 -34.43 14.26 56.94
N ALA A 51 -33.11 14.32 57.13
CA ALA A 51 -32.25 13.12 57.12
C ALA A 51 -32.35 12.27 58.40
N LYS A 52 -32.81 12.84 59.52
CA LYS A 52 -32.94 12.12 60.81
C LYS A 52 -34.37 11.68 61.09
N GLU A 53 -35.38 12.39 60.60
CA GLU A 53 -36.80 12.06 60.82
C GLU A 53 -37.37 11.03 59.81
N ALA A 54 -36.67 10.72 58.71
CA ALA A 54 -37.09 9.71 57.73
C ALA A 54 -36.97 8.23 58.20
N SER A 55 -36.39 7.98 59.38
CA SER A 55 -36.16 6.62 59.91
C SER A 55 -37.30 6.05 60.77
N LYS A 56 -38.37 6.82 61.03
CA LYS A 56 -39.54 6.38 61.79
C LYS A 56 -40.82 6.98 61.21
N ASN A 57 -41.30 6.46 60.09
CA ASN A 57 -42.70 6.63 59.67
C ASN A 57 -43.07 5.52 58.67
N GLU A 58 -44.16 4.80 58.95
CA GLU A 58 -44.71 3.64 58.22
C GLU A 58 -45.31 4.01 56.83
N SER A 59 -44.68 4.95 56.11
CA SER A 59 -45.11 5.42 54.78
C SER A 59 -44.09 5.13 53.68
N ASN A 60 -42.96 4.48 54.01
CA ASN A 60 -41.88 4.17 53.08
C ASN A 60 -42.27 3.06 52.08
N ASP A 61 -43.10 2.08 52.48
CA ASP A 61 -43.45 0.95 51.61
C ASP A 61 -44.20 1.34 50.33
N ILE A 62 -45.05 2.37 50.35
CA ILE A 62 -45.83 2.78 49.17
C ILE A 62 -44.95 3.53 48.16
N ARG A 63 -44.02 4.36 48.63
CA ARG A 63 -43.09 5.10 47.77
C ARG A 63 -42.01 4.17 47.20
N ASP A 64 -41.51 3.23 48.01
CA ASP A 64 -40.53 2.25 47.57
C ASP A 64 -41.15 1.27 46.56
N ASN A 65 -42.41 0.86 46.72
CA ASN A 65 -43.12 0.05 45.73
C ASN A 65 -43.33 0.79 44.39
N GLN A 66 -43.73 2.07 44.41
CA GLN A 66 -43.85 2.86 43.17
C GLN A 66 -42.51 3.10 42.47
N ILE A 67 -41.42 3.23 43.23
CA ILE A 67 -40.07 3.35 42.69
C ILE A 67 -39.62 2.02 42.08
N ASN A 68 -39.88 0.90 42.77
CA ASN A 68 -39.55 -0.44 42.28
C ASN A 68 -40.31 -0.80 40.99
N GLU A 69 -41.61 -0.48 40.89
CA GLU A 69 -42.38 -0.66 39.65
C GLU A 69 -41.82 0.17 38.49
N ARG A 70 -41.41 1.42 38.74
CA ARG A 70 -40.75 2.26 37.74
C ARG A 70 -39.40 1.69 37.31
N ILE A 71 -38.61 1.17 38.24
CA ILE A 71 -37.34 0.50 37.93
C ILE A 71 -37.60 -0.74 37.08
N GLU A 72 -38.60 -1.56 37.43
CA GLU A 72 -38.94 -2.77 36.70
C GLU A 72 -39.42 -2.48 35.27
N THR A 73 -40.24 -1.45 35.07
CA THR A 73 -40.65 -1.01 33.72
C THR A 73 -39.47 -0.49 32.90
N ILE A 74 -38.54 0.24 33.51
CA ILE A 74 -37.30 0.67 32.85
C ILE A 74 -36.45 -0.55 32.47
N VAL A 75 -36.28 -1.53 33.36
CA VAL A 75 -35.55 -2.77 33.09
C VAL A 75 -36.17 -3.54 31.92
N LYS A 76 -37.50 -3.71 31.91
CA LYS A 76 -38.22 -4.34 30.78
C LYS A 76 -37.96 -3.61 29.46
N SER A 77 -38.05 -2.29 29.45
CA SER A 77 -37.75 -1.49 28.24
C SER A 77 -36.30 -1.63 27.77
N LYS A 78 -35.36 -1.83 28.70
CA LYS A 78 -33.95 -2.05 28.40
C LYS A 78 -33.70 -3.46 27.87
N ASP A 79 -34.36 -4.47 28.42
CA ASP A 79 -34.26 -5.84 27.93
C ASP A 79 -34.83 -5.98 26.51
N GLU A 80 -35.93 -5.30 26.21
CA GLU A 80 -36.48 -5.21 24.85
C GLU A 80 -35.49 -4.55 23.88
N GLN A 81 -34.88 -3.43 24.29
CA GLN A 81 -33.82 -2.77 23.50
C GLN A 81 -32.64 -3.71 23.25
N ILE A 82 -32.20 -4.45 24.28
CA ILE A 82 -31.10 -5.42 24.15
C ILE A 82 -31.47 -6.55 23.20
N SER A 83 -32.71 -7.05 23.26
CA SER A 83 -33.21 -8.10 22.37
C SER A 83 -33.21 -7.64 20.91
N LEU A 84 -33.77 -6.47 20.64
CA LEU A 84 -33.77 -5.86 19.30
C LEU A 84 -32.33 -5.64 18.79
N LEU A 85 -31.43 -5.17 19.66
CA LEU A 85 -30.04 -4.93 19.28
C LEU A 85 -29.29 -6.24 18.95
N LYS A 86 -29.55 -7.31 19.70
CA LYS A 86 -29.00 -8.65 19.40
C LYS A 86 -29.51 -9.16 18.06
N GLN A 87 -30.80 -9.01 17.78
CA GLN A 87 -31.39 -9.40 16.51
C GLN A 87 -30.78 -8.59 15.36
N SER A 88 -30.68 -7.26 15.47
CA SER A 88 -30.06 -6.42 14.44
C SER A 88 -28.60 -6.78 14.21
N MET A 89 -27.85 -7.08 15.27
CA MET A 89 -26.45 -7.51 15.18
C MET A 89 -26.32 -8.84 14.43
N GLY A 90 -27.24 -9.79 14.67
CA GLY A 90 -27.31 -11.05 13.93
C GLY A 90 -27.52 -10.83 12.42
N PHE A 91 -28.52 -10.03 12.06
CA PHE A 91 -28.79 -9.67 10.66
C PHE A 91 -27.61 -8.99 9.98
N ILE A 92 -26.99 -8.01 10.64
CA ILE A 92 -25.83 -7.29 10.12
C ILE A 92 -24.67 -8.27 9.89
N LYS A 93 -24.43 -9.19 10.82
CA LYS A 93 -23.37 -10.21 10.69
C LYS A 93 -23.62 -11.14 9.50
N GLU A 94 -24.83 -11.63 9.33
CA GLU A 94 -25.20 -12.48 8.18
C GLU A 94 -25.06 -11.71 6.85
N GLN A 95 -25.51 -10.45 6.83
CA GLN A 95 -25.37 -9.58 5.67
C GLN A 95 -23.89 -9.41 5.28
N TYR A 96 -23.01 -9.10 6.24
CA TYR A 96 -21.57 -8.99 5.98
C TYR A 96 -20.97 -10.30 5.47
N GLN A 97 -21.36 -11.44 6.05
CA GLN A 97 -20.88 -12.75 5.58
C GLN A 97 -21.32 -13.03 4.14
N ASN A 98 -22.55 -12.69 3.79
CA ASN A 98 -23.06 -12.85 2.43
C ASN A 98 -22.36 -11.91 1.44
N GLU A 99 -22.10 -10.67 1.86
CA GLU A 99 -21.37 -9.69 1.06
C GLU A 99 -19.92 -10.15 0.80
N ILE A 100 -19.22 -10.63 1.83
CA ILE A 100 -17.88 -11.20 1.68
C ILE A 100 -17.90 -12.36 0.68
N ARG A 101 -18.83 -13.31 0.81
CA ARG A 101 -18.98 -14.43 -0.14
C ARG A 101 -19.25 -13.95 -1.57
N ARG A 102 -20.05 -12.89 -1.74
CA ARG A 102 -20.33 -12.28 -3.04
C ARG A 102 -19.08 -11.69 -3.66
N LEU A 103 -18.32 -10.93 -2.88
CA LEU A 103 -17.06 -10.32 -3.30
C LEU A 103 -16.02 -11.37 -3.67
N GLU A 104 -15.85 -12.42 -2.85
CA GLU A 104 -14.93 -13.53 -3.14
C GLU A 104 -15.29 -14.25 -4.45
N LYS A 105 -16.59 -14.52 -4.68
CA LYS A 105 -17.05 -15.13 -5.94
C LYS A 105 -16.74 -14.22 -7.13
N ASN A 106 -16.94 -12.92 -7.00
CA ASN A 106 -16.63 -11.95 -8.05
C ASN A 106 -15.12 -11.92 -8.31
N GLN A 107 -14.30 -11.80 -7.27
CA GLN A 107 -12.84 -11.81 -7.38
C GLN A 107 -12.32 -13.09 -8.06
N LYS A 108 -12.86 -14.27 -7.72
CA LYS A 108 -12.50 -15.53 -8.40
C LYS A 108 -12.84 -15.52 -9.89
N ARG A 109 -13.96 -14.92 -10.29
CA ARG A 109 -14.34 -14.76 -11.71
C ARG A 109 -13.38 -13.83 -12.44
N ILE A 110 -13.06 -12.68 -11.84
CA ILE A 110 -12.10 -11.72 -12.38
C ILE A 110 -10.73 -12.39 -12.57
N ILE A 111 -10.24 -13.11 -11.58
CA ILE A 111 -8.98 -13.86 -11.68
C ILE A 111 -9.03 -14.90 -12.80
N LYS A 112 -10.16 -15.60 -12.97
CA LYS A 112 -10.32 -16.58 -14.05
C LYS A 112 -10.23 -15.93 -15.42
N VAL A 113 -10.89 -14.78 -15.60
CA VAL A 113 -10.85 -13.96 -16.82
C VAL A 113 -9.41 -13.52 -17.08
N PHE A 114 -8.76 -12.83 -16.14
CA PHE A 114 -7.35 -12.42 -16.31
C PHE A 114 -6.41 -13.57 -16.67
N ASN A 115 -6.58 -14.74 -16.05
CA ASN A 115 -5.79 -15.91 -16.40
C ASN A 115 -6.05 -16.41 -17.83
N SER A 116 -7.28 -16.33 -18.34
CA SER A 116 -7.57 -16.63 -19.75
C SER A 116 -6.97 -15.60 -20.69
N GLU A 117 -7.03 -14.30 -20.38
CA GLU A 117 -6.38 -13.29 -21.23
C GLU A 117 -4.86 -13.42 -21.22
N ILE A 118 -4.23 -13.69 -20.06
CA ILE A 118 -2.78 -13.93 -19.98
C ILE A 118 -2.40 -15.13 -20.85
N LYS A 119 -3.15 -16.23 -20.81
CA LYS A 119 -2.91 -17.40 -21.66
C LYS A 119 -3.08 -17.07 -23.15
N LEU A 120 -4.09 -16.28 -23.50
CA LEU A 120 -4.31 -15.85 -24.87
C LEU A 120 -3.14 -14.98 -25.37
N LEU A 121 -2.68 -14.02 -24.56
CA LEU A 121 -1.52 -13.18 -24.88
C LEU A 121 -0.24 -14.01 -25.01
N GLN A 122 -0.02 -14.98 -24.13
CA GLN A 122 1.11 -15.92 -24.23
C GLN A 122 1.03 -16.75 -25.51
N SER A 123 -0.17 -17.24 -25.87
CA SER A 123 -0.39 -17.98 -27.11
C SER A 123 -0.09 -17.12 -28.33
N ALA A 124 -0.67 -15.92 -28.41
CA ALA A 124 -0.44 -14.97 -29.50
C ALA A 124 1.04 -14.57 -29.59
N PHE A 125 1.70 -14.35 -28.46
CA PHE A 125 3.14 -14.06 -28.42
C PHE A 125 3.97 -15.22 -28.95
N ASN A 126 3.68 -16.45 -28.53
CA ASN A 126 4.41 -17.63 -28.99
C ASN A 126 4.19 -17.87 -30.50
N GLU A 127 2.97 -17.63 -30.99
CA GLU A 127 2.65 -17.71 -32.41
C GLU A 127 3.42 -16.65 -33.21
N MET A 128 3.37 -15.38 -32.81
CA MET A 128 4.17 -14.32 -33.43
C MET A 128 5.66 -14.65 -33.37
N ARG A 129 6.17 -15.08 -32.22
CA ARG A 129 7.57 -15.47 -32.05
C ARG A 129 7.95 -16.60 -33.01
N SER A 130 7.08 -17.59 -33.21
CA SER A 130 7.35 -18.70 -34.13
C SER A 130 7.43 -18.25 -35.60
N ILE A 131 6.64 -17.24 -35.99
CA ILE A 131 6.64 -16.68 -37.34
C ILE A 131 7.86 -15.78 -37.57
N TYR A 132 8.13 -14.87 -36.64
CA TYR A 132 9.16 -13.84 -36.82
C TYR A 132 10.58 -14.31 -36.49
N LYS A 133 10.76 -15.25 -35.56
CA LYS A 133 12.10 -15.72 -35.17
C LYS A 133 12.89 -16.33 -36.34
N PRO A 134 12.34 -17.24 -37.17
CA PRO A 134 13.06 -17.78 -38.33
C PRO A 134 13.40 -16.71 -39.37
N GLN A 135 12.53 -15.71 -39.56
CA GLN A 135 12.77 -14.59 -40.48
C GLN A 135 13.91 -13.69 -39.99
N ILE A 136 14.00 -13.43 -38.69
CA ILE A 136 15.08 -12.65 -38.10
C ILE A 136 16.40 -13.43 -38.19
N GLU A 137 16.39 -14.73 -37.87
CA GLU A 137 17.59 -15.57 -37.92
C GLU A 137 18.12 -15.77 -39.35
N SER A 138 17.24 -15.96 -40.34
CA SER A 138 17.63 -16.03 -41.76
C SER A 138 18.21 -14.70 -42.26
N ASN A 139 17.57 -13.58 -41.96
CA ASN A 139 18.12 -12.25 -42.31
C ASN A 139 19.47 -11.96 -41.66
N LEU A 140 19.70 -12.43 -40.42
CA LEU A 140 21.00 -12.32 -39.74
C LEU A 140 22.06 -13.23 -40.39
N LYS A 141 21.71 -14.45 -40.80
CA LYS A 141 22.63 -15.34 -41.53
C LYS A 141 23.01 -14.75 -42.88
N ASN A 142 22.05 -14.26 -43.67
CA ASN A 142 22.31 -13.62 -44.96
C ASN A 142 23.21 -12.39 -44.82
N LYS A 143 22.97 -11.52 -43.82
CA LYS A 143 23.86 -10.38 -43.53
C LYS A 143 25.27 -10.79 -43.09
N ASN A 144 25.43 -11.92 -42.40
CA ASN A 144 26.74 -12.40 -41.99
C ASN A 144 27.50 -13.10 -43.13
N GLU A 145 26.80 -13.69 -44.10
CA GLU A 145 27.41 -14.24 -45.32
C GLU A 145 27.89 -13.14 -46.26
N GLU A 146 27.11 -12.06 -46.44
CA GLU A 146 27.56 -10.88 -47.20
C GLU A 146 28.76 -10.18 -46.52
N LYS A 147 28.77 -10.03 -45.19
CA LYS A 147 29.88 -9.39 -44.46
C LYS A 147 31.15 -10.23 -44.33
N LYS A 148 31.07 -11.56 -44.47
CA LYS A 148 32.25 -12.42 -44.49
C LYS A 148 33.05 -12.28 -45.78
N ALA A 149 32.46 -11.74 -46.84
CA ALA A 149 33.13 -11.55 -48.11
C ALA A 149 34.07 -10.33 -48.15
N ASP A 150 33.95 -9.37 -47.20
CA ASP A 150 34.63 -8.07 -47.33
C ASP A 150 36.06 -8.01 -46.78
N PHE A 151 36.43 -8.86 -45.81
CA PHE A 151 37.76 -8.80 -45.18
C PHE A 151 38.42 -10.18 -45.12
N ILE A 152 39.70 -10.25 -45.51
CA ILE A 152 40.53 -11.44 -45.31
C ILE A 152 41.33 -11.34 -44.03
N THR A 153 41.63 -12.49 -43.41
CA THR A 153 42.56 -12.50 -42.28
C THR A 153 43.99 -12.26 -42.76
N VAL A 154 44.84 -11.72 -41.89
CA VAL A 154 46.27 -11.53 -42.18
C VAL A 154 46.93 -12.87 -42.54
N LYS A 155 46.52 -13.97 -41.90
CA LYS A 155 47.04 -15.31 -42.21
C LYS A 155 46.69 -15.72 -43.65
N ASP A 156 45.44 -15.52 -44.06
CA ASP A 156 44.97 -15.86 -45.40
C ASP A 156 45.66 -15.01 -46.47
N PHE A 157 45.89 -13.72 -46.19
CA PHE A 157 46.67 -12.84 -47.06
C PHE A 157 48.11 -13.33 -47.23
N PHE A 158 48.77 -13.73 -46.14
CA PHE A 158 50.13 -14.28 -46.20
C PHE A 158 50.17 -15.58 -47.00
N VAL A 159 49.17 -16.46 -46.86
CA VAL A 159 49.05 -17.68 -47.67
C VAL A 159 48.88 -17.34 -49.15
N LEU A 160 48.05 -16.36 -49.49
CA LEU A 160 47.85 -15.90 -50.86
C LEU A 160 49.15 -15.39 -51.49
N MET A 161 49.89 -14.53 -50.79
CA MET A 161 51.14 -13.95 -51.30
C MET A 161 52.28 -14.97 -51.40
N LYS A 162 52.32 -15.95 -50.48
CA LYS A 162 53.29 -17.06 -50.55
C LYS A 162 53.06 -17.95 -51.78
N ARG A 163 51.81 -18.10 -52.27
CA ARG A 163 51.53 -18.82 -53.53
C ARG A 163 52.13 -18.12 -54.75
N TYR A 164 52.36 -16.82 -54.67
CA TYR A 164 53.02 -16.01 -55.70
C TYR A 164 54.52 -15.80 -55.44
N ASN A 165 55.16 -16.71 -54.69
CA ASN A 165 56.60 -16.72 -54.40
C ASN A 165 57.15 -15.51 -53.62
N LYS A 166 56.31 -14.76 -52.89
CA LYS A 166 56.78 -13.67 -52.02
C LYS A 166 57.28 -14.20 -50.67
N THR A 167 58.38 -13.63 -50.19
CA THR A 167 58.91 -13.92 -48.85
C THR A 167 58.13 -13.17 -47.77
N GLU A 168 58.20 -13.62 -46.51
CA GLU A 168 57.51 -12.95 -45.41
C GLU A 168 57.95 -11.50 -45.18
N GLN A 169 59.20 -11.18 -45.51
CA GLN A 169 59.74 -9.83 -45.40
C GLN A 169 59.13 -8.91 -46.48
N GLU A 170 59.04 -9.41 -47.72
CA GLU A 170 58.41 -8.69 -48.83
C GLU A 170 56.92 -8.42 -48.56
N ILE A 171 56.18 -9.41 -48.03
CA ILE A 171 54.77 -9.25 -47.68
C ILE A 171 54.57 -8.14 -46.65
N LYS A 172 55.44 -8.05 -45.64
CA LYS A 172 55.41 -6.99 -44.62
C LYS A 172 55.71 -5.61 -45.24
N LEU A 173 56.69 -5.54 -46.15
CA LEU A 173 57.03 -4.29 -46.86
C LEU A 173 55.90 -3.83 -47.79
N ILE A 174 55.21 -4.76 -48.45
CA ILE A 174 54.03 -4.49 -49.27
C ILE A 174 52.91 -3.89 -48.39
N ILE A 175 52.58 -4.54 -47.27
CA ILE A 175 51.56 -4.02 -46.35
C ILE A 175 51.94 -2.62 -45.85
N PHE A 176 53.19 -2.43 -45.43
CA PHE A 176 53.65 -1.14 -44.89
C PHE A 176 53.66 -0.02 -45.93
N SER A 177 54.14 -0.30 -47.15
CA SER A 177 54.16 0.67 -48.25
C SER A 177 52.75 1.06 -48.68
N ARG A 178 51.82 0.11 -48.74
CA ARG A 178 50.42 0.37 -49.13
C ARG A 178 49.65 1.15 -48.07
N ILE A 179 49.89 0.89 -46.79
CA ILE A 179 49.37 1.73 -45.69
C ILE A 179 49.92 3.16 -45.79
N LYS A 180 51.22 3.32 -46.06
CA LYS A 180 51.86 4.64 -46.20
C LYS A 180 51.34 5.41 -47.40
N ASN A 181 51.05 4.71 -48.50
CA ASN A 181 50.50 5.29 -49.72
C ASN A 181 48.98 5.54 -49.64
N GLY A 182 48.33 5.20 -48.51
CA GLY A 182 46.91 5.44 -48.29
C GLY A 182 45.98 4.53 -49.07
N ASP A 183 46.43 3.32 -49.42
CA ASP A 183 45.61 2.33 -50.12
C ASP A 183 44.41 1.92 -49.26
N ARG A 184 43.21 2.06 -49.82
CA ARG A 184 41.94 1.74 -49.13
C ARG A 184 41.84 0.26 -48.77
N ARG A 185 42.62 -0.62 -49.41
CA ARG A 185 42.65 -2.07 -49.18
C ARG A 185 43.30 -2.47 -47.85
N PHE A 186 44.19 -1.63 -47.30
CA PHE A 186 44.91 -1.90 -46.06
C PHE A 186 44.62 -0.79 -45.03
N VAL A 187 43.78 -1.09 -44.05
CA VAL A 187 43.41 -0.14 -43.01
C VAL A 187 44.11 -0.52 -41.71
N TYR A 188 45.00 0.35 -41.24
CA TYR A 188 45.68 0.17 -39.95
C TYR A 188 45.18 1.19 -38.93
N ASN A 189 44.59 0.70 -37.85
CA ASN A 189 44.22 1.52 -36.71
C ASN A 189 45.41 1.60 -35.74
N LYS A 190 46.00 2.80 -35.61
CA LYS A 190 47.15 3.06 -34.73
C LYS A 190 46.83 2.91 -33.23
N VAL A 191 45.59 3.18 -32.83
CA VAL A 191 45.16 3.13 -31.42
C VAL A 191 44.94 1.69 -30.98
N GLU A 192 44.23 0.91 -31.79
CA GLU A 192 43.92 -0.49 -31.47
C GLU A 192 45.01 -1.48 -31.92
N LYS A 193 46.04 -1.02 -32.65
CA LYS A 193 47.07 -1.84 -33.32
C LYS A 193 46.48 -2.95 -34.20
N LYS A 194 45.31 -2.72 -34.79
CA LYS A 194 44.62 -3.68 -35.66
C LYS A 194 44.85 -3.37 -37.13
N LEU A 195 45.16 -4.41 -37.91
CA LEU A 195 45.23 -4.38 -39.36
C LEU A 195 43.98 -5.06 -39.94
N LEU A 196 43.26 -4.34 -40.79
CA LEU A 196 42.14 -4.86 -41.57
C LEU A 196 42.55 -4.87 -43.04
N ILE A 197 42.39 -6.02 -43.69
CA ILE A 197 42.70 -6.21 -45.11
C ILE A 197 41.39 -6.52 -45.82
N LEU A 198 41.00 -5.66 -46.76
CA LEU A 198 39.82 -5.89 -47.58
C LEU A 198 40.07 -7.05 -48.55
N ASN A 199 39.10 -7.94 -48.71
CA ASN A 199 39.13 -9.03 -49.67
C ASN A 199 38.85 -8.48 -51.08
N ASN A 200 39.91 -8.11 -51.80
CA ASN A 200 39.82 -7.55 -53.14
C ASN A 200 40.89 -8.19 -54.03
N ASP A 201 40.88 -7.91 -55.33
CA ASP A 201 41.88 -8.41 -56.25
C ASP A 201 43.26 -7.80 -55.96
N PHE A 202 44.21 -8.66 -55.56
CA PHE A 202 45.60 -8.28 -55.24
C PHE A 202 46.58 -8.58 -56.39
N LEU A 203 46.08 -8.67 -57.63
CA LEU A 203 46.89 -8.96 -58.81
C LEU A 203 48.01 -7.93 -59.03
N ASP A 204 47.83 -6.70 -58.55
CA ASP A 204 48.81 -5.60 -58.59
C ASP A 204 49.91 -5.71 -57.53
N LEU A 205 49.84 -6.69 -56.63
CA LEU A 205 50.81 -6.93 -55.56
C LEU A 205 51.69 -8.18 -55.81
N ILE A 206 51.36 -8.94 -56.86
CA ILE A 206 52.12 -10.08 -57.38
C ILE A 206 53.32 -9.56 -58.17
#